data_AF-A0A519CF11-F1
#
_entry.id   AF-A0A519CF11-F1
#
_cell.length_a   1.000
_cell.length_b   1.000
_cell.length_c   1.000
_cell.angle_alpha   90.00
_cell.angle_beta   90.00
_cell.angle_gamma   90.00
#
_symmetry.space_group_name_H-M   'P 1'
#
loop_
_entity.id
_entity.type
_entity.pdbx_description
1 polymer ?
#
loop_
_entity_poly.entity_id
_entity_poly.type
_entity_poly.pdbx_seq_one_letter_code
_entity_poly.pdbx_strand_id
1 'polypeptide(L)' 'MSSRKVYGKKLRLNKLVKRNRRVPAWVIQRTNRRFTNHPKRHFWRRGKLHR' A
#
# COMPACT_ATOMS: atom_id res chain seq x y z
N MET A 1 -18.02 -2.58 -8.55
CA MET A 1 -16.91 -3.55 -8.37
C MET A 1 -17.37 -4.89 -8.93
N SER A 2 -16.69 -5.47 -9.93
CA SER A 2 -17.08 -6.82 -10.39
C SER A 2 -16.70 -7.88 -9.35
N SER A 3 -17.65 -8.77 -9.04
CA SER A 3 -17.53 -9.84 -8.04
C SER A 3 -16.55 -10.94 -8.49
N ARG A 4 -16.64 -11.36 -9.75
CA ARG A 4 -15.77 -12.40 -10.32
C ARG A 4 -14.48 -11.78 -10.87
N LYS A 5 -13.34 -12.18 -10.32
CA LYS A 5 -12.00 -11.74 -10.75
C LYS A 5 -11.10 -12.94 -10.98
N VAL A 6 -10.31 -12.91 -12.05
CA VAL A 6 -9.26 -13.88 -12.31
C VAL A 6 -8.24 -13.92 -11.17
N TYR A 7 -7.66 -15.09 -10.90
CA TYR A 7 -6.74 -15.32 -9.79
C TYR A 7 -5.55 -14.35 -9.79
N GLY A 8 -4.90 -14.13 -10.94
CA GLY A 8 -3.78 -13.19 -11.06
C GLY A 8 -4.16 -11.73 -10.75
N LYS A 9 -5.43 -11.35 -10.89
CA LYS A 9 -5.91 -10.02 -10.45
C LYS A 9 -6.08 -9.98 -8.93
N LYS A 10 -6.58 -11.06 -8.31
CA LYS A 10 -6.71 -11.17 -6.84
C LYS A 10 -5.35 -11.05 -6.16
N LEU A 11 -4.32 -11.74 -6.67
CA LEU A 11 -2.96 -11.66 -6.14
C LEU A 11 -2.38 -10.24 -6.21
N ARG A 12 -2.53 -9.56 -7.35
CA ARG A 12 -2.08 -8.16 -7.51
C ARG A 12 -2.79 -7.22 -6.54
N LEU A 13 -4.11 -7.37 -6.36
CA LEU A 13 -4.87 -6.60 -5.39
C LEU A 13 -4.41 -6.88 -3.94
N ASN A 14 -4.18 -8.14 -3.58
CA ASN A 14 -3.65 -8.49 -2.26
C ASN A 14 -2.26 -7.88 -2.01
N LYS A 15 -1.38 -7.88 -3.01
CA LYS A 15 -0.06 -7.22 -2.91
C LYS A 15 -0.20 -5.72 -2.66
N LEU A 16 -1.14 -5.06 -3.34
CA LEU A 16 -1.41 -3.63 -3.17
C LEU A 16 -1.93 -3.32 -1.76
N VAL A 17 -2.84 -4.13 -1.24
CA VAL A 17 -3.35 -4.01 0.14
C VAL A 17 -2.21 -4.16 1.15
N LYS A 18 -1.39 -5.21 1.04
CA LYS A 18 -0.25 -5.47 1.95
C LYS A 18 0.81 -4.37 1.93
N ARG A 19 1.01 -3.71 0.77
CA ARG A 19 1.97 -2.60 0.63
C ARG A 19 1.45 -1.30 1.25
N ASN A 20 0.13 -1.09 1.32
CA ASN A 20 -0.46 0.18 1.74
C ASN A 20 -0.51 0.36 3.27
N ARG A 21 0.65 0.37 3.91
CA ARG A 21 0.81 0.52 5.38
C ARG A 21 1.74 1.68 5.73
N ARG A 22 1.67 2.14 6.99
CA ARG A 22 2.60 3.14 7.53
C ARG A 22 3.99 2.52 7.76
N VAL A 23 5.01 3.38 7.81
CA VAL A 23 6.35 3.02 8.28
C VAL A 23 6.28 2.53 9.74
N PRO A 24 6.89 1.37 10.07
CA PRO A 24 6.95 0.89 11.45
C PRO A 24 7.68 1.83 12.40
N ALA A 25 7.26 1.87 13.68
CA ALA A 25 7.83 2.77 14.69
C ALA A 25 9.34 2.57 14.88
N TRP A 26 9.80 1.32 14.91
CA TRP A 26 11.23 1.01 15.07
C TRP A 26 12.08 1.54 13.90
N VAL A 27 11.54 1.64 12.68
CA VAL A 27 12.26 2.23 11.53
C VAL A 27 12.40 3.74 11.73
N ILE A 28 11.34 4.40 12.22
CA ILE A 28 11.35 5.83 12.50
C ILE A 28 12.40 6.15 13.57
N GLN A 29 12.49 5.33 14.61
CA GLN A 29 13.50 5.46 15.67
C GLN A 29 14.91 5.27 15.13
N ARG A 30 15.16 4.20 14.35
CA ARG A 30 16.47 3.94 13.74
C ARG A 30 16.93 5.02 12.75
N THR A 31 15.99 5.71 12.11
CA THR A 31 16.29 6.73 11.09
C THR A 31 16.26 8.16 11.63
N ASN A 32 16.24 8.35 12.96
CA ASN A 32 16.13 9.69 13.59
C ASN A 32 14.99 10.53 12.98
N ARG A 33 13.83 9.90 12.74
CA ARG A 33 12.65 10.53 12.13
C ARG A 33 12.87 11.09 10.72
N ARG A 34 13.90 10.66 9.98
CA ARG A 34 14.08 11.04 8.56
C ARG A 34 13.07 10.37 7.64
N PHE A 35 12.62 9.15 7.97
CA PHE A 35 11.65 8.41 7.18
C PHE A 35 10.38 8.12 7.99
N THR A 36 9.48 9.09 8.04
CA THR A 36 8.24 9.03 8.84
C THR A 36 7.02 8.56 8.06
N ASN A 37 6.99 8.84 6.75
CA ASN A 37 5.85 8.54 5.89
C ASN A 37 6.30 7.78 4.63
N HIS A 38 5.51 6.77 4.26
CA HIS A 38 5.81 5.94 3.11
C HIS A 38 5.24 6.58 1.83
N PRO A 39 6.06 6.92 0.81
CA PRO A 39 5.63 7.72 -0.34
C PRO A 39 4.63 7.00 -1.24
N LYS A 40 4.69 5.66 -1.33
CA LYS A 40 3.78 4.85 -2.16
C LYS A 40 2.49 4.42 -1.45
N ARG A 41 2.07 5.16 -0.42
CA ARG A 41 0.74 4.96 0.19
C ARG A 41 -0.32 5.48 -0.75
N HIS A 42 -1.46 4.81 -0.75
CA HIS A 42 -2.57 5.12 -1.65
C HIS A 42 -3.87 5.16 -0.86
N PHE A 43 -4.79 6.01 -1.30
CA PHE A 43 -6.14 6.06 -0.75
C PHE A 43 -7.15 5.84 -1.87
N TRP A 44 -8.04 4.87 -1.65
CA TRP A 44 -8.97 4.37 -2.67
C TRP A 44 -9.96 5.41 -3.20
N ARG A 45 -10.27 6.46 -2.43
CA ARG A 45 -11.10 7.58 -2.92
C ARG A 45 -10.30 8.69 -3.63
N ARG A 46 -9.00 8.84 -3.33
CA ARG A 46 -8.19 9.97 -3.81
C ARG A 46 -7.47 9.68 -5.13
N GLY A 47 -7.26 8.42 -5.48
CA GLY A 47 -6.63 8.04 -6.75
C GLY A 47 -7.07 6.67 -7.22
N LYS A 48 -7.03 6.42 -8.52
CA LYS A 48 -7.27 5.08 -9.07
C LYS A 48 -5.97 4.27 -9.07
N LEU A 49 -6.08 2.97 -8.87
CA LEU A 49 -4.94 2.06 -9.00
C LEU A 49 -4.65 1.90 -10.50
N HIS A 50 -3.58 2.53 -10.97
CA HIS A 50 -3.07 2.29 -12.32
C HIS A 50 -2.47 0.88 -12.39
N ARG A 51 -2.70 0.22 -13.52
CA ARG A 51 -2.51 -1.21 -13.70
C ARG A 51 -1.17 -1.53 -14.32
#